data_AF-A0A5C7LCV0-F1
#
_entry.id   AF-A0A5C7LCV0-F1
#
_cell.length_a   1.000
_cell.length_b   1.000
_cell.length_c   1.000
_cell.angle_alpha   90.00
_cell.angle_beta   90.00
_cell.angle_gamma   90.00
#
_symmetry.space_group_name_H-M   'P 1'
#
loop_
_entity.id
_entity.type
_entity.pdbx_description
1 polymer ?
#
loop_
_entity_poly.entity_id
_entity_poly.type
_entity_poly.pdbx_seq_one_letter_code
_entity_poly.pdbx_strand_id
1 'polypeptide(L)'
;MSMERWEPQKMNRFSEKVMVRLREEAKAMQMMGEELQSIDLGEQKDALWLSTDPEKVVGTEKIEMGGQTFYIGILREDIEE
;
A
#
# COMPACT_ATOMS: atom_id res chain seq x y z
N MET A 1 37.78 -11.26 8.74
CA MET A 1 36.68 -11.99 8.09
C MET A 1 35.42 -11.23 8.42
N SER A 2 34.93 -10.39 7.50
CA SER A 2 33.70 -9.64 7.73
C SER A 2 32.53 -10.58 7.50
N MET A 3 31.77 -10.87 8.55
CA MET A 3 30.48 -11.54 8.41
C MET A 3 29.55 -10.54 7.70
N GLU A 4 29.32 -10.75 6.41
CA GLU A 4 28.22 -10.07 5.71
C GLU A 4 26.93 -10.43 6.44
N ARG A 5 26.33 -9.45 7.12
CA ARG A 5 24.98 -9.59 7.66
C ARG A 5 24.08 -9.85 6.46
N TRP A 6 23.46 -11.01 6.45
CA TRP A 6 22.33 -11.26 5.57
C TRP A 6 21.20 -10.33 6.00
N GLU A 7 21.07 -9.19 5.31
CA GLU A 7 19.89 -8.35 5.41
C GLU A 7 18.80 -9.03 4.59
N PRO A 8 17.66 -9.39 5.17
CA PRO A 8 16.55 -9.90 4.39
C PRO A 8 16.15 -8.76 3.45
N GLN A 9 16.47 -8.89 2.16
CA GLN A 9 15.87 -8.10 1.11
C GLN A 9 14.38 -8.46 1.11
N LYS A 10 13.62 -7.83 2.01
CA LYS A 10 12.17 -7.75 1.88
C LYS A 10 11.97 -6.98 0.60
N MET A 11 11.71 -7.73 -0.47
CA MET A 11 11.26 -7.24 -1.77
C MET A 11 9.88 -6.60 -1.61
N ASN A 12 9.76 -5.55 -0.79
CA ASN A 12 8.68 -4.60 -0.96
C ASN A 12 9.03 -3.85 -2.24
N ARG A 13 8.13 -3.88 -3.22
CA ARG A 13 8.27 -3.08 -4.45
C ARG A 13 8.40 -1.58 -4.16
N PHE A 14 7.97 -1.16 -2.98
CA PHE A 14 7.97 0.22 -2.51
C PHE A 14 9.16 0.53 -1.59
N SER A 15 9.67 1.76 -1.70
CA SER A 15 10.70 2.27 -0.79
C SER A 15 10.17 2.33 0.66
N GLU A 16 11.08 2.31 1.64
CA GLU A 16 10.70 2.40 3.06
C GLU A 16 9.84 3.63 3.37
N LYS A 17 10.14 4.77 2.73
CA LYS A 17 9.35 6.01 2.86
C LYS A 17 7.92 5.83 2.38
N VAL A 18 7.72 5.12 1.26
CA VAL A 18 6.39 4.81 0.74
C VAL A 18 5.65 3.89 1.69
N MET A 19 6.30 2.86 2.23
CA MET A 19 5.68 1.95 3.21
C MET A 19 5.26 2.66 4.49
N VAL A 20 6.03 3.63 4.98
CA VAL A 20 5.64 4.47 6.11
C VAL A 20 4.38 5.26 5.77
N ARG A 21 4.36 5.92 4.60
CA ARG A 21 3.21 6.70 4.16
C ARG A 21 1.95 5.84 4.02
N LEU A 22 2.05 4.68 3.38
CA LEU A 22 0.95 3.73 3.22
C LEU A 22 0.34 3.31 4.57
N ARG A 23 1.16 3.14 5.61
CA ARG A 23 0.68 2.82 6.96
C ARG A 23 0.00 4.00 7.65
N GLU A 24 0.49 5.22 7.43
CA GLU A 24 -0.16 6.44 7.94
C GLU A 24 -1.56 6.59 7.34
N GLU A 25 -1.68 6.43 6.01
CA GLU A 25 -2.95 6.50 5.29
C GLU A 25 -3.89 5.35 5.73
N ALA A 26 -3.39 4.12 5.84
CA ALA A 26 -4.19 2.99 6.35
C ALA A 26 -4.74 3.26 7.77
N LYS A 27 -3.96 3.94 8.61
CA LYS A 27 -4.38 4.27 9.97
C LYS A 27 -5.43 5.37 9.96
N ALA A 28 -5.24 6.39 9.13
CA ALA A 28 -6.22 7.47 8.96
C ALA A 28 -7.56 6.91 8.45
N MET A 29 -7.51 6.07 7.43
CA MET A 29 -8.66 5.37 6.86
C MET A 29 -9.39 4.53 7.92
N GLN A 30 -8.66 3.75 8.74
CA GLN A 30 -9.24 2.98 9.84
C GLN A 30 -9.93 3.88 10.89
N MET A 31 -9.34 5.05 11.20
CA MET A 31 -9.92 6.01 12.15
C MET A 31 -11.17 6.71 11.60
N MET A 32 -11.21 6.97 10.29
CA MET A 32 -12.34 7.59 9.60
C MET A 32 -13.44 6.59 9.24
N GLY A 33 -13.14 5.29 9.25
CA GLY A 33 -14.06 4.23 8.82
C GLY A 33 -14.26 4.20 7.31
N GLU A 34 -13.29 4.69 6.54
CA GLU A 34 -13.35 4.70 5.08
C GLU A 34 -12.97 3.33 4.51
N GLU A 35 -13.52 2.98 3.35
CA GLU A 35 -13.29 1.70 2.66
C GLU A 35 -12.33 1.83 1.46
N LEU A 36 -12.05 3.06 1.03
CA LEU A 36 -11.21 3.36 -0.11
C LEU A 36 -10.54 4.74 0.07
N GLN A 37 -9.24 4.83 -0.17
CA GLN A 37 -8.44 6.06 -0.06
C GLN A 37 -7.44 6.15 -1.21
N SER A 38 -7.34 7.30 -1.87
CA SER A 38 -6.26 7.59 -2.82
C SER A 38 -4.98 7.96 -2.07
N ILE A 39 -3.85 7.41 -2.49
CA ILE A 39 -2.53 7.67 -1.92
C ILE A 39 -1.73 8.48 -2.95
N ASP A 40 -1.41 9.71 -2.59
CA ASP A 40 -0.48 10.52 -3.35
C ASP A 40 0.97 10.23 -2.92
N LEU A 41 1.73 9.59 -3.80
CA LEU A 41 3.16 9.33 -3.60
C LEU A 41 4.08 10.40 -4.21
N GLY A 42 3.52 11.52 -4.69
CA GLY A 42 4.22 12.71 -5.17
C GLY A 42 4.95 12.54 -6.50
N GLU A 43 5.87 11.57 -6.61
CA GLU A 43 6.72 11.35 -7.80
C GLU A 43 6.20 10.24 -8.74
N GLN A 44 5.29 9.37 -8.27
CA GLN A 44 4.64 8.39 -9.13
C GLN A 44 3.39 9.00 -9.76
N LYS A 45 3.35 9.03 -11.09
CA LYS A 45 2.19 9.49 -11.87
C LYS A 45 0.97 8.55 -11.75
N ASP A 46 1.17 7.36 -11.21
CA ASP A 46 0.10 6.38 -11.05
C ASP A 46 -0.61 6.60 -9.71
N ALA A 47 -1.91 6.83 -9.76
CA ALA A 47 -2.75 6.93 -8.57
C ALA A 47 -2.78 5.55 -7.89
N LEU A 48 -2.09 5.43 -6.76
CA LEU A 48 -2.25 4.27 -5.90
C LEU A 48 -3.46 4.45 -5.01
N TRP A 49 -4.14 3.35 -4.77
CA TRP A 49 -5.34 3.28 -3.97
C TRP A 49 -5.18 2.24 -2.88
N LEU A 50 -5.64 2.60 -1.69
CA LEU A 50 -5.76 1.74 -0.54
C LEU A 50 -7.22 1.35 -0.38
N SER A 51 -7.54 0.07 -0.34
CA SER A 51 -8.89 -0.39 -0.03
C SER A 51 -8.88 -1.55 0.94
N THR A 52 -9.91 -1.65 1.78
CA THR A 52 -10.16 -2.85 2.59
C THR A 52 -10.90 -3.92 1.79
N ASP A 53 -11.35 -3.58 0.58
CA ASP A 53 -12.04 -4.45 -0.35
C ASP A 53 -11.13 -4.80 -1.54
N PRO A 54 -10.77 -6.08 -1.75
CA PRO A 54 -9.93 -6.49 -2.86
C PRO A 54 -10.61 -6.38 -4.23
N GLU A 55 -11.93 -6.17 -4.30
CA GLU A 55 -12.64 -6.02 -5.58
C GLU A 55 -12.53 -4.60 -6.15
N LYS A 56 -12.35 -3.59 -5.29
CA LYS A 56 -12.23 -2.18 -5.68
C LYS A 56 -10.87 -1.83 -6.29
N VAL A 57 -9.82 -2.53 -5.88
CA VAL A 57 -8.45 -2.26 -6.33
C VAL A 57 -7.81 -3.50 -6.94
N VAL A 58 -7.09 -3.32 -8.05
CA VAL A 58 -6.26 -4.38 -8.63
C VAL A 58 -4.92 -4.36 -7.90
N GLY A 59 -4.82 -5.24 -6.91
CA GLY A 59 -3.74 -5.25 -5.92
C GLY A 59 -2.37 -5.58 -6.51
N THR A 60 -1.38 -4.77 -6.14
CA THR A 60 0.06 -5.07 -6.32
C THR A 60 0.69 -5.58 -5.03
N GLU A 61 0.20 -5.15 -3.87
CA GLU A 61 0.69 -5.46 -2.52
C GLU A 61 -0.46 -5.43 -1.49
N LYS A 62 -0.21 -5.92 -0.26
CA LYS A 62 -1.14 -5.84 0.87
C LYS A 62 -0.44 -5.46 2.17
N ILE A 63 -1.13 -4.74 3.05
CA ILE A 63 -0.68 -4.39 4.40
C ILE A 63 -1.69 -4.92 5.42
N GLU A 64 -1.20 -5.65 6.41
CA GLU A 64 -2.01 -6.09 7.54
C GLU A 64 -1.74 -5.17 8.74
N MET A 65 -2.80 -4.55 9.28
CA MET A 65 -2.70 -3.64 10.41
C MET A 65 -3.95 -3.71 11.29
N GLY A 66 -3.76 -3.87 12.60
CA GLY A 66 -4.88 -3.88 13.55
C GLY A 66 -5.90 -5.01 13.34
N GLY A 67 -5.50 -6.12 12.72
CA GLY A 67 -6.40 -7.22 12.36
C GLY A 67 -7.20 -7.01 11.06
N GLN A 68 -6.98 -5.89 10.38
CA GLN A 68 -7.60 -5.56 9.10
C GLN A 68 -6.54 -5.66 7.98
N THR A 69 -6.96 -6.14 6.81
CA THR A 69 -6.13 -6.20 5.61
C THR A 69 -6.48 -5.04 4.69
N PHE A 70 -5.45 -4.32 4.25
CA PHE A 70 -5.56 -3.25 3.27
C PHE A 70 -4.84 -3.68 2.00
N TYR A 71 -5.53 -3.58 0.88
CA TYR A 71 -5.05 -3.88 -0.46
C TYR A 71 -4.56 -2.59 -1.11
N ILE A 72 -3.38 -2.66 -1.72
CA ILE A 72 -2.76 -1.52 -2.41
C ILE A 72 -2.72 -1.83 -3.89
N GLY A 73 -3.30 -0.97 -4.71
CA GLY A 73 -3.38 -1.21 -6.14
C GLY A 73 -3.73 0.04 -6.92
N ILE A 74 -4.08 -0.18 -8.18
CA ILE A 74 -4.75 0.82 -9.01
C ILE A 74 -6.26 0.56 -8.88
N LEU A 75 -7.10 1.60 -8.99
CA LEU A 75 -8.54 1.39 -9.05
C LEU A 75 -8.89 0.49 -10.22
N ARG A 76 -9.79 -0.47 -9.98
CA ARG A 76 -10.26 -1.35 -11.06
C ARG A 76 -10.97 -0.54 -12.16
N GLU A 77 -11.68 0.51 -11.77
CA GLU A 77 -12.38 1.43 -12.70
C GLU A 77 -11.42 2.10 -13.69
N ASP A 78 -10.18 2.41 -13.29
CA ASP A 78 -9.18 3.06 -14.15
C ASP A 78 -8.55 2.10 -15.19
N ILE A 79 -8.75 0.77 -15.04
CA ILE A 79 -8.16 -0.26 -15.90
C ILE A 79 -9.14 -0.71 -17.00
N GLU A 80 -10.44 -0.54 -16.80
CA GLU A 80 -11.48 -1.03 -17.72
C GLU A 80 -11.79 -0.07 -18.89
N GLU A 81 -10.93 0.93 -19.17
CA GLU A 81 -11.00 1.84 -20.34
C GLU A 81 -10.20 1.36 -21.57
#